data_AF-A0ABD2GCB8-F1
#
_entry.id   AF-A0ABD2GCB8-F1
#
_cell.length_a   1.000
_cell.length_b   1.000
_cell.length_c   1.000
_cell.angle_alpha   90.00
_cell.angle_beta   90.00
_cell.angle_gamma   90.00
#
_symmetry.space_group_name_H-M   'P 1'
#
loop_
_entity.id
_entity.type
_entity.pdbx_description
1 polymer ?
#
loop_
_entity_poly.entity_id
_entity_poly.type
_entity_poly.pdbx_seq_one_letter_code
_entity_poly.pdbx_strand_id
1 'polypeptide(L)'
;MALRKNLKSLHSLAPAYIADLLQPYTPSRQLRSSDKGLLSIQRSKLKSFGNRAFSVAAPTLWNSLSSAIRNADSLDTFKQQLKHHLFTQAFGLS
;
A
#
# COMPACT_ATOMS: atom_id res chain seq x y z
N MET A 1 4.03 7.22 7.84
CA MET A 1 3.25 8.28 7.13
C MET A 1 2.66 7.83 5.78
N ALA A 2 3.34 7.01 4.97
CA ALA A 2 2.87 6.64 3.62
C ALA A 2 1.59 5.78 3.58
N LEU A 3 1.48 4.76 4.44
CA LEU A 3 0.33 3.83 4.45
C LEU A 3 -1.01 4.52 4.77
N ARG A 4 -1.01 5.49 5.70
CA ARG A 4 -2.20 6.30 6.02
C ARG A 4 -2.66 7.15 4.83
N LYS A 5 -1.73 7.65 4.02
CA LYS A 5 -2.05 8.43 2.81
C LYS A 5 -2.62 7.53 1.71
N ASN A 6 -2.12 6.30 1.60
CA ASN A 6 -2.62 5.29 0.67
C ASN A 6 -4.10 4.97 0.90
N LEU A 7 -4.48 4.64 2.14
CA LEU A 7 -5.87 4.33 2.47
C LEU A 7 -6.79 5.55 2.27
N LYS A 8 -6.33 6.75 2.66
CA LYS A 8 -7.07 7.99 2.39
C LYS A 8 -7.24 8.22 0.89
N SER A 9 -6.21 7.97 0.10
CA SER A 9 -6.24 8.11 -1.35
C SER A 9 -7.21 7.12 -2.01
N LEU A 10 -7.23 5.87 -1.53
CA LEU A 10 -8.18 4.85 -1.97
C LEU A 10 -9.62 5.18 -1.57
N HIS A 11 -9.81 5.90 -0.45
CA HIS A 11 -11.11 6.35 0.04
C HIS A 11 -11.46 7.81 -0.34
N SER A 12 -10.87 8.37 -1.41
CA SER A 12 -11.09 9.75 -1.90
C SER A 12 -10.86 10.91 -0.90
N LEU A 13 -10.17 10.64 0.21
CA LEU A 13 -9.81 11.60 1.27
C LEU A 13 -8.42 12.23 1.08
N ALA A 14 -7.77 12.01 -0.07
CA ALA A 14 -6.48 12.63 -0.41
C ALA A 14 -6.63 13.53 -1.64
N PRO A 15 -5.81 14.59 -1.77
CA PRO A 15 -5.77 15.40 -2.99
C PRO A 15 -5.49 14.55 -4.23
N ALA A 16 -6.15 14.86 -5.35
CA ALA A 16 -6.09 14.08 -6.59
C ALA A 16 -4.65 13.79 -7.07
N TYR A 17 -3.75 14.77 -6.97
CA TYR A 17 -2.35 14.61 -7.37
C TYR A 17 -1.58 13.55 -6.58
N ILE A 18 -2.00 13.23 -5.35
CA ILE A 18 -1.43 12.13 -4.57
C ILE A 18 -2.03 10.78 -4.98
N ALA A 19 -3.30 10.78 -5.36
CA ALA A 19 -3.99 9.59 -5.86
C ALA A 19 -3.45 9.14 -7.21
N ASP A 20 -3.13 10.09 -8.09
CA ASP A 20 -2.54 9.80 -9.40
C ASP A 20 -1.16 9.12 -9.31
N LEU A 21 -0.46 9.30 -8.19
CA LEU A 21 0.81 8.60 -7.93
C LEU A 21 0.63 7.12 -7.57
N LEU A 22 -0.59 6.69 -7.29
CA LEU A 22 -0.94 5.35 -6.82
C LEU A 22 -1.83 4.66 -7.87
N GLN A 23 -1.20 3.98 -8.82
CA GLN A 23 -1.94 3.27 -9.85
C GLN A 23 -2.36 1.88 -9.38
N PRO A 24 -3.63 1.48 -9.56
CA PRO A 24 -4.06 0.11 -9.28
C PRO A 24 -3.31 -0.87 -10.18
N TYR A 25 -2.99 -2.05 -9.64
CA TYR A 25 -2.33 -3.10 -10.40
C TYR A 25 -3.33 -3.79 -11.34
N THR A 26 -3.24 -3.49 -12.64
CA THR A 26 -4.03 -4.12 -13.69
C THR A 26 -3.16 -5.08 -14.51
N PRO A 27 -3.15 -6.39 -14.21
CA PRO A 27 -2.41 -7.35 -15.03
C PRO A 27 -3.07 -7.51 -16.41
N SER A 28 -2.26 -7.78 -17.44
CA SER A 28 -2.75 -8.02 -18.81
C SER A 28 -3.63 -9.26 -18.95
N ARG A 29 -3.54 -10.18 -17.99
CA ARG A 29 -4.36 -11.40 -17.90
C ARG A 29 -4.90 -11.53 -16.48
N GLN A 30 -6.14 -11.95 -16.33
CA GLN A 30 -6.73 -12.21 -15.01
C GLN A 30 -5.97 -13.37 -14.35
N LEU A 31 -5.26 -13.06 -13.27
CA LEU A 31 -4.49 -13.99 -12.45
C LEU A 31 -5.11 -14.01 -11.05
N ARG A 32 -4.90 -15.07 -10.27
CA ARG A 32 -5.39 -15.13 -8.87
C ARG A 32 -4.88 -13.98 -7.97
N SER A 33 -3.89 -13.22 -8.42
CA SER A 33 -3.38 -12.00 -7.78
C SER A 33 -4.10 -10.71 -8.19
N SER A 34 -4.91 -10.70 -9.24
CA SER A 34 -5.62 -9.50 -9.71
C SER A 34 -6.65 -9.00 -8.71
N ASP A 35 -7.26 -9.90 -7.95
CA ASP A 35 -8.29 -9.59 -6.94
C ASP A 35 -7.70 -9.17 -5.58
N LYS A 36 -6.37 -9.05 -5.47
CA LYS A 36 -5.72 -8.78 -4.19
C LYS A 36 -5.63 -7.30 -3.83
N GLY A 37 -6.21 -6.38 -4.61
CA GLY A 37 -6.13 -4.93 -4.33
C GLY A 37 -4.68 -4.41 -4.25
N LEU A 38 -3.81 -4.91 -5.13
CA LEU A 38 -2.40 -4.51 -5.20
C LEU A 38 -2.24 -3.19 -5.96
N LEU A 39 -1.17 -2.47 -5.65
CA LEU A 39 -0.79 -1.24 -6.36
C LEU A 39 0.41 -1.52 -7.29
N SER A 40 0.40 -0.88 -8.45
CA SER A 40 1.51 -0.92 -9.39
C SER A 40 2.69 -0.13 -8.83
N ILE A 41 3.86 -0.79 -8.74
CA ILE A 41 5.10 -0.14 -8.32
C ILE A 41 5.76 0.46 -9.57
N GLN A 42 5.77 1.78 -9.66
CA GLN A 42 6.47 2.47 -10.74
C GLN A 42 7.98 2.23 -10.62
N ARG A 43 8.60 1.67 -11.66
CA ARG A 43 10.05 1.42 -11.64
C ARG A 43 10.79 2.74 -11.83
N SER A 44 11.42 3.23 -10.78
CA SER A 44 12.30 4.39 -10.89
C SER A 44 13.61 4.00 -11.60
N LYS A 45 14.07 4.84 -12.54
CA LYS A 45 15.36 4.65 -13.23
C LYS A 45 16.56 4.94 -12.31
N LEU A 46 16.32 5.57 -11.16
CA LEU A 46 17.33 5.97 -10.17
C LEU A 46 17.29 5.02 -8.97
N LYS A 47 18.16 4.01 -8.95
CA LYS A 47 18.19 2.92 -7.93
C LYS A 47 18.25 3.39 -6.47
N SER A 48 18.74 4.60 -6.19
CA SER A 48 18.87 5.13 -4.81
C SER A 48 17.69 6.03 -4.43
N PHE A 49 17.66 7.26 -4.94
CA PHE A 49 16.63 8.25 -4.58
C PHE A 49 15.23 7.89 -5.07
N GLY A 50 15.12 7.26 -6.24
CA GLY A 50 13.83 6.93 -6.83
C GLY A 50 13.04 5.89 -6.02
N ASN A 51 13.72 5.01 -5.28
CA ASN A 51 13.05 4.04 -4.41
C ASN A 51 12.41 4.67 -3.16
N ARG A 52 12.88 5.86 -2.75
CA ARG A 52 12.30 6.62 -1.63
C ARG A 52 11.12 7.50 -2.07
N ALA A 53 10.88 7.63 -3.38
CA ALA A 53 9.76 8.39 -3.89
C ALA A 53 8.44 7.79 -3.40
N PHE A 54 7.44 8.64 -3.13
CA PHE A 54 6.13 8.19 -2.65
C PHE A 54 5.48 7.18 -3.60
N SER A 55 5.62 7.39 -4.91
CA SER A 55 5.13 6.48 -5.97
C SER A 55 5.79 5.11 -6.01
N VAL A 56 6.88 4.89 -5.25
CA VAL A 56 7.56 3.59 -5.14
C VAL A 56 7.40 3.02 -3.73
N ALA A 57 7.74 3.81 -2.71
CA ALA A 57 7.73 3.37 -1.33
C ALA A 57 6.30 3.03 -0.84
N ALA A 58 5.30 3.84 -1.23
CA ALA A 58 3.92 3.64 -0.80
C ALA A 58 3.29 2.36 -1.37
N PRO A 59 3.34 2.08 -2.69
CA PRO A 59 2.83 0.81 -3.23
C PRO A 59 3.65 -0.41 -2.76
N THR A 60 4.96 -0.26 -2.54
CA THR A 60 5.80 -1.34 -1.98
C THR A 60 5.35 -1.74 -0.58
N LEU A 61 5.19 -0.75 0.33
CA LEU A 61 4.71 -0.98 1.69
C LEU A 61 3.26 -1.50 1.71
N TRP A 62 2.40 -1.03 0.81
CA TRP A 62 1.03 -1.52 0.71
C TRP A 62 1.00 -2.99 0.32
N ASN A 63 1.76 -3.37 -0.71
CA ASN A 63 1.79 -4.74 -1.24
C ASN A 63 2.43 -5.75 -0.28
N SER A 64 3.27 -5.32 0.67
CA SER A 64 3.81 -6.20 1.71
C SER A 64 2.82 -6.53 2.83
N LEU A 65 1.68 -5.84 2.91
CA LEU A 65 0.65 -6.11 3.91
C LEU A 65 -0.17 -7.35 3.54
N SER A 66 -0.64 -8.08 4.56
CA SER A 66 -1.59 -9.17 4.35
C SER A 66 -2.91 -8.66 3.75
N SER A 67 -3.66 -9.55 3.10
CA SER A 67 -4.98 -9.20 2.56
C SER A 67 -5.95 -8.78 3.66
N ALA A 68 -5.87 -9.36 4.85
CA ALA A 68 -6.71 -9.01 5.99
C ALA A 68 -6.58 -7.52 6.39
N ILE A 69 -5.34 -6.99 6.40
CA ILE A 69 -5.09 -5.58 6.71
C ILE A 69 -5.59 -4.69 5.59
N ARG A 70 -5.37 -5.08 4.33
CA ARG A 70 -5.75 -4.27 3.15
C ARG A 70 -7.25 -4.20 2.94
N ASN A 71 -7.97 -5.27 3.26
CA ASN A 71 -9.42 -5.37 3.12
C ASN A 71 -10.16 -4.98 4.41
N ALA A 72 -9.52 -4.22 5.32
CA ALA A 72 -10.17 -3.76 6.53
C ALA A 72 -11.37 -2.86 6.21
N ASP A 73 -12.52 -3.12 6.83
CA ASP A 73 -13.80 -2.44 6.53
C ASP A 73 -13.82 -0.96 6.94
N SER A 74 -12.86 -0.51 7.76
CA SER A 74 -12.81 0.85 8.26
C SER A 74 -11.38 1.37 8.42
N LEU A 75 -11.26 2.70 8.46
CA LEU A 75 -10.00 3.39 8.74
C LEU A 75 -9.47 3.09 10.15
N ASP A 76 -10.34 2.79 11.11
CA ASP A 76 -9.91 2.50 12.47
C ASP A 76 -9.36 1.08 12.59
N THR A 77 -10.10 0.10 12.08
CA THR A 77 -9.67 -1.30 12.03
C THR A 77 -8.37 -1.46 11.25
N PHE A 78 -8.20 -0.74 10.13
CA PHE A 78 -6.93 -0.70 9.40
C PHE A 78 -5.77 -0.23 10.28
N LYS A 79 -5.92 0.87 11.03
CA LYS A 79 -4.85 1.40 11.88
C LYS A 79 -4.50 0.43 13.00
N GLN A 80 -5.51 -0.19 13.62
CA GLN A 80 -5.30 -1.16 14.70
C GLN A 80 -4.52 -2.37 14.19
N GLN A 81 -4.99 -2.98 13.10
CA GLN A 81 -4.35 -4.16 12.50
C GLN A 81 -2.94 -3.82 11.97
N LEU A 82 -2.76 -2.66 11.34
CA LEU A 82 -1.45 -2.21 10.89
C LEU A 82 -0.48 -2.01 12.05
N LYS A 83 -0.91 -1.36 13.15
CA LYS A 83 -0.09 -1.16 14.34
C LYS A 83 0.34 -2.51 14.91
N HIS A 84 -0.60 -3.45 15.04
CA HIS A 84 -0.31 -4.79 15.54
C HIS A 84 0.70 -5.51 14.63
N HIS A 85 0.47 -5.53 13.32
CA HIS A 85 1.36 -6.15 12.35
C HIS A 85 2.79 -5.60 12.41
N LEU A 86 2.94 -4.28 12.44
CA LEU A 86 4.26 -3.64 12.52
C LEU A 86 4.95 -3.94 13.86
N PHE A 87 4.19 -4.02 14.96
CA PHE A 87 4.73 -4.37 16.26
C PHE A 87 5.20 -5.82 16.31
N THR A 88 4.39 -6.76 15.82
CA THR A 88 4.76 -8.16 15.66
C THR A 88 6.02 -8.32 14.79
N GLN A 89 6.11 -7.60 13.66
CA GLN A 89 7.29 -7.63 12.80
C GLN A 89 8.55 -7.09 13.49
N ALA A 90 8.43 -6.03 14.29
CA ALA A 90 9.57 -5.40 14.95
C ALA A 90 10.07 -6.19 16.17
N PHE A 91 9.18 -6.87 16.89
CA PHE A 91 9.48 -7.53 18.17
C PHE A 91 9.35 -9.06 18.13
N GLY A 92 9.03 -9.66 16.97
CA GLY A 92 9.00 -11.11 16.78
C GLY A 92 7.90 -11.86 17.54
N LEU A 93 6.85 -11.16 17.99
CA LEU A 93 5.74 -11.74 18.75
C LEU A 93 4.87 -12.59 17.81
N SER A 94 5.14 -13.90 17.79
CA SER A 94 4.51 -14.90 16.92
C SER A 94 3.29 -15.55 17.58
#